data_AF-A0A9P1I1C8-F1
#
_entry.id   AF-A0A9P1I1C8-F1
#
_cell.length_a   1.000
_cell.length_b   1.000
_cell.length_c   1.000
_cell.angle_alpha   90.00
_cell.angle_beta   90.00
_cell.angle_gamma   90.00
#
_symmetry.space_group_name_H-M   'P 1'
#
loop_
_entity.id
_entity.type
_entity.pdbx_description
1 polymer ?
#
loop_
_entity_poly.entity_id
_entity_poly.type
_entity_poly.pdbx_seq_one_letter_code
_entity_poly.pdbx_strand_id
1 'polypeptide(L)'
;MKYQLRILLCLVLISFCEAQIWREGINSTLKLCSAGCSTKDSGDEGCWENTLQFYEQNLITYLRRYISVQINIDQWHRRHGQENGQDYTKLAADIKASFLAQRTPNDILSEDTVTKVSDVVNKRVTDLAQSSLALVPHFQCPASCSRTHNSALILFIISIVLNVVLLCAFPPFLMSLRLTRKKISPHITKLS
;
A
#
# COMPACT_ATOMS: atom_id res chain seq x y z
N MET A 1 24.59 -20.16 25.48
CA MET A 1 23.13 -20.19 25.28
C MET A 1 22.44 -18.83 25.43
N LYS A 2 22.74 -18.00 26.46
CA LYS A 2 22.05 -16.71 26.67
C LYS A 2 22.13 -15.71 25.51
N TYR A 3 23.26 -15.65 24.79
CA TYR A 3 23.42 -14.75 23.64
C TYR A 3 22.63 -15.18 22.40
N GLN A 4 22.51 -16.50 22.17
CA GLN A 4 21.74 -17.04 21.04
C GLN A 4 20.24 -16.77 21.18
N LEU A 5 19.71 -16.88 22.42
CA LEU A 5 18.31 -16.56 22.70
C LEU A 5 18.00 -15.07 22.51
N ARG A 6 18.94 -14.18 22.83
CA ARG A 6 18.77 -12.72 22.66
C ARG A 6 18.79 -12.30 21.19
N ILE A 7 19.66 -12.91 20.37
CA ILE A 7 19.71 -12.66 18.93
C ILE A 7 18.41 -13.14 18.26
N LEU A 8 17.93 -14.33 18.63
CA LEU A 8 16.67 -14.86 18.10
C LEU A 8 15.47 -13.96 18.47
N LEU A 9 15.42 -13.47 19.71
CA LEU A 9 14.38 -12.56 20.17
C LEU A 9 14.42 -11.22 19.41
N CYS A 10 15.61 -10.67 19.15
CA CYS A 10 15.75 -9.44 18.36
C CYS A 10 15.29 -9.65 16.91
N LEU A 11 15.61 -10.79 16.28
CA LEU A 11 15.16 -11.08 14.91
C LEU A 11 13.63 -11.24 14.82
N VAL A 12 13.00 -11.87 15.82
CA VAL A 12 11.52 -11.98 15.90
C VAL A 12 10.89 -10.60 16.08
N LEU A 13 11.46 -9.73 16.91
CA LEU A 13 10.95 -8.38 17.13
C LEU A 13 11.09 -7.49 15.88
N ILE A 14 12.20 -7.58 15.14
CA ILE A 14 12.39 -6.85 13.88
C ILE A 14 11.38 -7.32 12.82
N SER A 15 11.13 -8.63 12.73
CA SER A 15 10.12 -9.17 11.80
C SER A 15 8.69 -8.77 12.17
N PHE A 16 8.40 -8.54 13.46
CA PHE A 16 7.11 -8.01 13.90
C PHE A 16 6.96 -6.51 13.63
N CYS A 17 8.04 -5.74 13.70
CA CYS A 17 8.03 -4.31 13.38
C CYS A 17 7.74 -4.01 11.90
N GLU A 18 8.05 -4.93 10.97
CA GLU A 18 7.67 -4.79 9.55
C GLU A 18 6.28 -5.34 9.22
N ALA A 19 5.59 -6.00 10.16
CA ALA A 19 4.31 -6.67 9.89
C ALA A 19 3.07 -5.76 9.93
N GLN A 20 3.24 -4.45 10.13
CA GLN A 20 2.21 -3.42 9.93
C GLN A 20 2.90 -2.34 9.10
N ILE A 21 2.54 -2.01 7.86
CA ILE A 21 1.35 -1.24 7.47
C ILE A 21 1.10 -1.43 5.97
N TRP A 22 0.58 -2.57 5.53
CA TRP A 22 -0.09 -2.65 4.22
C TRP A 22 -1.29 -3.56 4.35
N ARG A 23 -2.42 -3.03 4.87
CA ARG A 23 -3.71 -3.61 4.49
C ARG A 23 -3.88 -3.31 3.01
N GLU A 24 -3.45 -4.25 2.19
CA GLU A 24 -3.85 -4.30 0.79
C GLU A 24 -5.38 -4.25 0.75
N GLY A 25 -5.91 -3.39 -0.12
CA GLY A 25 -7.36 -3.28 -0.31
C GLY A 25 -7.97 -4.65 -0.59
N ILE A 26 -9.22 -4.83 -0.15
CA ILE A 26 -9.96 -6.10 -0.04
C ILE A 26 -10.24 -6.76 -1.42
N ASN A 27 -9.59 -6.32 -2.50
CA ASN A 27 -9.78 -6.72 -3.89
C ASN A 27 -8.50 -7.15 -4.62
N SER A 28 -7.42 -7.50 -3.90
CA SER A 28 -6.14 -7.91 -4.51
C SER A 28 -6.17 -9.30 -5.18
N THR A 29 -7.34 -9.91 -5.35
CA THR A 29 -7.55 -11.28 -5.85
C THR A 29 -7.88 -11.41 -7.33
N LEU A 30 -7.76 -10.34 -8.14
CA LEU A 30 -7.85 -10.47 -9.60
C LEU A 30 -6.51 -10.96 -10.18
N LYS A 31 -6.48 -12.25 -10.53
CA LYS A 31 -5.29 -12.92 -11.09
C LYS A 31 -4.82 -12.25 -12.40
N LEU A 32 -5.75 -11.74 -13.20
CA LEU A 32 -5.52 -10.90 -14.37
C LEU A 32 -6.76 -9.98 -14.54
N CYS A 33 -6.55 -8.70 -14.80
CA CYS A 33 -7.64 -7.79 -15.17
C CYS A 33 -7.94 -7.88 -16.67
N SER A 34 -8.37 -6.78 -17.31
CA SER A 34 -8.68 -6.73 -18.75
C SER A 34 -7.61 -7.34 -19.67
N ALA A 35 -6.34 -7.36 -19.26
CA ALA A 35 -5.25 -7.99 -20.01
C ALA A 35 -5.36 -9.52 -20.14
N GLY A 36 -6.15 -10.18 -19.29
CA GLY A 36 -6.41 -11.62 -19.35
C GLY A 36 -7.76 -11.98 -19.94
N CYS A 37 -8.61 -11.00 -20.29
CA CYS A 37 -9.94 -11.26 -20.82
C CYS A 37 -9.91 -11.24 -22.35
N SER A 38 -10.46 -12.28 -22.99
CA SER A 38 -10.68 -12.35 -24.43
C SER A 38 -11.95 -11.60 -24.82
N THR A 39 -11.91 -10.92 -25.97
CA THR A 39 -13.11 -10.33 -26.60
C THR A 39 -13.74 -11.27 -27.62
N LYS A 40 -13.11 -12.42 -27.89
CA LYS A 40 -13.53 -13.36 -28.94
C LYS A 40 -14.21 -14.60 -28.38
N ASP A 41 -13.97 -14.91 -27.11
CA ASP A 41 -14.49 -16.10 -26.45
C ASP A 41 -15.73 -15.73 -25.64
N SER A 42 -16.88 -16.32 -25.97
CA SER A 42 -18.15 -16.08 -25.28
C SER A 42 -18.17 -16.57 -23.82
N GLY A 43 -17.14 -17.30 -23.38
CA GLY A 43 -16.97 -17.75 -22.00
C GLY A 43 -16.33 -16.72 -21.06
N ASP A 44 -15.83 -15.60 -21.58
CA ASP A 44 -15.05 -14.61 -20.83
C ASP A 44 -15.90 -13.45 -20.27
N GLU A 45 -17.23 -13.52 -20.37
CA GLU A 45 -18.15 -12.51 -19.80
C GLU A 45 -17.90 -12.28 -18.30
N GLY A 46 -17.69 -13.37 -17.54
CA GLY A 46 -17.35 -13.26 -16.12
C GLY A 46 -15.99 -12.61 -15.85
N CYS A 47 -15.04 -12.65 -16.80
CA CYS A 47 -13.76 -11.93 -16.69
C CYS A 47 -13.99 -10.41 -16.79
N TRP A 48 -14.82 -9.99 -17.75
CA TRP A 48 -15.18 -8.59 -17.94
C TRP A 48 -16.03 -8.03 -16.78
N GLU A 49 -16.98 -8.82 -16.26
CA GLU A 49 -17.80 -8.43 -15.10
C GLU A 49 -16.95 -8.20 -13.85
N ASN A 50 -16.03 -9.13 -13.54
CA ASN A 50 -15.11 -8.96 -12.40
C ASN A 50 -14.18 -7.76 -12.59
N THR A 51 -13.73 -7.51 -13.83
CA THR A 51 -12.90 -6.33 -14.14
C THR A 51 -13.69 -5.03 -13.95
N LEU A 52 -14.96 -4.99 -14.38
CA LEU A 52 -15.84 -3.84 -14.18
C LEU A 52 -16.04 -3.57 -12.69
N GLN A 53 -16.40 -4.60 -11.92
CA GLN A 53 -16.61 -4.49 -10.48
C GLN A 53 -15.38 -3.94 -9.75
N PHE A 54 -14.19 -4.36 -10.17
CA PHE A 54 -12.94 -3.81 -9.65
C PHE A 54 -12.80 -2.30 -9.90
N TYR A 55 -13.05 -1.83 -11.13
CA TYR A 55 -12.95 -0.41 -11.45
C TYR A 55 -14.02 0.41 -10.74
N GLU A 56 -15.25 -0.09 -10.60
CA GLU A 56 -16.31 0.59 -9.84
C GLU A 56 -15.94 0.77 -8.37
N GLN A 57 -15.42 -0.29 -7.72
CA GLN A 57 -15.00 -0.22 -6.33
C GLN A 57 -13.81 0.71 -6.14
N ASN A 58 -12.87 0.75 -7.10
CA ASN A 58 -11.77 1.70 -7.05
C ASN A 58 -12.23 3.14 -7.28
N LEU A 59 -13.14 3.38 -8.23
CA LEU A 59 -13.70 4.70 -8.49
C LEU A 59 -14.37 5.25 -7.23
N ILE A 60 -15.25 4.48 -6.59
CA ILE A 60 -15.88 4.85 -5.32
C ILE A 60 -14.82 5.14 -4.25
N THR A 61 -13.76 4.33 -4.18
CA THR A 61 -12.67 4.54 -3.23
C THR A 61 -11.93 5.86 -3.48
N TYR A 62 -11.60 6.18 -4.73
CA TYR A 62 -10.94 7.43 -5.08
C TYR A 62 -11.82 8.64 -4.77
N LEU A 63 -13.13 8.58 -5.05
CA LEU A 63 -14.07 9.63 -4.71
C LEU A 63 -14.16 9.84 -3.19
N ARG A 64 -14.25 8.76 -2.39
CA ARG A 64 -14.25 8.84 -0.91
C ARG A 64 -12.98 9.50 -0.38
N ARG A 65 -11.81 9.14 -0.93
CA ARG A 65 -10.54 9.75 -0.53
C ARG A 65 -10.46 11.22 -0.90
N TYR A 66 -10.90 11.57 -2.11
CA TYR A 66 -10.96 12.97 -2.55
C TYR A 66 -11.80 13.81 -1.58
N ILE A 67 -13.01 13.34 -1.27
CA ILE A 67 -13.92 14.01 -0.31
C ILE A 67 -13.26 14.14 1.07
N SER A 68 -12.63 13.08 1.57
CA SER A 68 -11.91 13.12 2.85
C SER A 68 -10.79 14.15 2.88
N VAL A 69 -10.02 14.27 1.80
CA VAL A 69 -8.93 15.25 1.72
C VAL A 69 -9.50 16.66 1.76
N GLN A 70 -10.59 16.94 1.03
CA GLN A 70 -11.24 18.24 1.06
C GLN A 70 -11.75 18.60 2.46
N ILE A 71 -12.38 17.66 3.18
CA ILE A 71 -12.81 17.89 4.57
C ILE A 71 -11.61 18.19 5.48
N ASN A 72 -10.50 17.47 5.33
CA ASN A 72 -9.29 17.72 6.11
C ASN A 72 -8.70 19.11 5.82
N ILE A 73 -8.74 19.56 4.57
CA ILE A 73 -8.31 20.91 4.17
C ILE A 73 -9.22 21.97 4.80
N ASP A 74 -10.55 21.78 4.76
CA ASP A 74 -11.50 22.67 5.44
C ASP A 74 -11.23 22.78 6.94
N GLN A 75 -11.05 21.65 7.62
CA GLN A 75 -10.72 21.63 9.04
C GLN A 75 -9.38 22.28 9.34
N TRP A 76 -8.38 22.12 8.47
CA TRP A 76 -7.10 22.80 8.61
C TRP A 76 -7.29 24.31 8.55
N HIS A 77 -8.04 24.85 7.59
CA HIS A 77 -8.36 26.28 7.49
C HIS A 77 -9.05 26.81 8.77
N ARG A 78 -10.05 26.07 9.27
CA ARG A 78 -10.75 26.41 10.53
C ARG A 78 -9.82 26.52 11.74
N ARG A 79 -8.80 25.65 11.81
CA ARG A 79 -7.81 25.65 12.90
C ARG A 79 -6.73 26.73 12.73
N HIS A 80 -6.63 27.39 11.57
CA HIS A 80 -5.55 28.33 11.24
C HIS A 80 -6.06 29.73 10.87
N GLY A 81 -7.12 30.20 11.54
CA GLY A 81 -7.57 31.60 11.44
C GLY A 81 -8.63 31.88 10.38
N GLN A 82 -9.17 30.85 9.72
CA GLN A 82 -10.36 30.97 8.86
C GLN A 82 -11.53 30.22 9.49
N GLU A 83 -12.20 30.83 10.48
CA GLU A 83 -13.25 30.17 11.29
C GLU A 83 -14.38 29.54 10.45
N ASN A 84 -14.69 30.14 9.30
CA ASN A 84 -15.72 29.65 8.37
C ASN A 84 -15.26 28.49 7.47
N GLY A 85 -13.98 28.11 7.50
CA GLY A 85 -13.39 27.06 6.68
C GLY A 85 -13.14 27.51 5.24
N GLN A 86 -13.29 26.58 4.28
CA GLN A 86 -13.15 26.87 2.86
C GLN A 86 -14.36 27.63 2.30
N ASP A 87 -14.13 28.44 1.27
CA ASP A 87 -15.21 28.96 0.42
C ASP A 87 -15.73 27.85 -0.49
N TYR A 88 -16.88 27.26 -0.14
CA TYR A 88 -17.49 26.16 -0.90
C TYR A 88 -17.96 26.57 -2.31
N THR A 89 -18.23 27.86 -2.55
CA THR A 89 -18.62 28.35 -3.88
C THR A 89 -17.42 28.35 -4.81
N LYS A 90 -16.30 28.87 -4.30
CA LYS A 90 -15.02 28.82 -5.03
C LYS A 90 -14.53 27.39 -5.20
N LEU A 91 -14.61 26.57 -4.15
CA LEU A 91 -14.24 25.15 -4.21
C LEU A 91 -15.03 24.41 -5.30
N ALA A 92 -16.34 24.63 -5.40
CA ALA A 92 -17.17 24.02 -6.43
C ALA A 92 -16.67 24.35 -7.85
N ALA A 93 -16.37 25.63 -8.10
CA ALA A 93 -15.83 26.09 -9.38
C ALA A 93 -14.45 25.47 -9.66
N ASP A 94 -13.58 25.42 -8.66
CA ASP A 94 -12.22 24.87 -8.79
C ASP A 94 -12.25 23.36 -9.05
N ILE A 95 -13.14 22.59 -8.39
CA ILE A 95 -13.34 21.15 -8.63
C ILE A 95 -13.77 20.92 -10.07
N LYS A 96 -14.81 21.65 -10.51
CA LYS A 96 -15.35 21.51 -11.88
C LYS A 96 -14.30 21.86 -12.92
N ALA A 97 -13.61 22.99 -12.76
CA ALA A 97 -12.55 23.41 -13.66
C ALA A 97 -11.41 22.38 -13.72
N SER A 98 -11.01 21.83 -12.57
CA SER A 98 -9.96 20.81 -12.50
C SER A 98 -10.36 19.52 -13.22
N PHE A 99 -11.60 19.06 -13.08
CA PHE A 99 -12.05 17.86 -13.78
C PHE A 99 -12.15 18.07 -15.28
N LEU A 100 -12.65 19.24 -15.71
CA LEU A 100 -12.72 19.59 -17.13
C LEU A 100 -11.33 19.75 -17.75
N ALA A 101 -10.35 20.27 -17.00
CA ALA A 101 -8.97 20.41 -17.46
C ALA A 101 -8.25 19.07 -17.68
N GLN A 102 -8.68 18.00 -17.01
CA GLN A 102 -8.14 16.65 -17.21
C GLN A 102 -8.77 15.91 -18.39
N ARG A 103 -9.81 16.48 -19.01
CA ARG A 103 -10.48 15.87 -20.16
C ARG A 103 -9.59 15.96 -21.40
N THR A 104 -9.47 14.85 -22.11
CA THR A 104 -8.76 14.81 -23.39
C THR A 104 -9.70 15.21 -24.54
N PRO A 105 -9.19 15.69 -25.69
CA PRO A 105 -10.02 15.84 -26.89
C PRO A 105 -10.58 14.47 -27.32
N ASN A 106 -11.89 14.40 -27.59
CA ASN A 106 -12.63 13.16 -27.90
C ASN A 106 -12.64 12.10 -26.77
N ASP A 107 -12.67 12.55 -25.51
CA ASP A 107 -12.81 11.67 -24.36
C ASP A 107 -14.12 10.86 -24.38
N ILE A 108 -14.11 9.70 -23.72
CA ILE A 108 -15.30 8.89 -23.47
C ILE A 108 -16.27 9.65 -22.53
N LEU A 109 -15.72 10.51 -21.66
CA LEU A 109 -16.50 11.32 -20.74
C LEU A 109 -16.94 12.64 -21.37
N SER A 110 -18.26 12.84 -21.47
CA SER A 110 -18.84 14.10 -21.90
C SER A 110 -18.67 15.20 -20.85
N GLU A 111 -18.74 16.46 -21.29
CA GLU A 111 -18.74 17.62 -20.40
C GLU A 111 -19.84 17.58 -19.34
N ASP A 112 -21.04 17.15 -19.75
CA ASP A 112 -22.21 17.01 -18.89
C ASP A 112 -21.96 15.94 -17.81
N THR A 113 -21.37 14.79 -18.19
CA THR A 113 -21.00 13.74 -17.24
C THR A 113 -20.00 14.25 -16.21
N VAL A 114 -18.94 14.92 -16.65
CA VAL A 114 -17.92 15.48 -15.75
C VAL A 114 -18.52 16.50 -14.80
N THR A 115 -19.40 17.37 -15.31
CA THR A 115 -20.09 18.39 -14.50
C THR A 115 -20.98 17.74 -13.43
N LYS A 116 -21.77 16.73 -13.81
CA LYS A 116 -22.62 15.99 -12.85
C LYS A 116 -21.79 15.33 -11.76
N VAL A 117 -20.67 14.71 -12.11
CA VAL A 117 -19.78 14.08 -11.13
C VAL A 117 -19.15 15.13 -10.21
N SER A 118 -18.68 16.26 -10.74
CA SER A 118 -18.14 17.34 -9.90
C SER A 118 -19.18 17.91 -8.94
N ASP A 119 -20.42 18.07 -9.39
CA ASP A 119 -21.51 18.59 -8.56
C ASP A 119 -21.87 17.63 -7.42
N VAL A 120 -21.95 16.33 -7.70
CA VAL A 120 -22.21 15.29 -6.68
C VAL A 120 -21.09 15.24 -5.65
N VAL A 121 -19.83 15.29 -6.10
CA VAL A 121 -18.66 15.29 -5.20
C VAL A 121 -18.64 16.53 -4.33
N ASN A 122 -18.80 17.71 -4.94
CA ASN A 122 -18.80 18.98 -4.21
C ASN A 122 -19.92 19.05 -3.18
N LYS A 123 -21.15 18.68 -3.57
CA LYS A 123 -22.28 18.62 -2.64
C LYS A 123 -21.96 17.75 -1.42
N ARG A 124 -21.37 16.57 -1.65
CA ARG A 124 -21.02 15.66 -0.56
C ARG A 124 -19.91 16.21 0.34
N VAL A 125 -18.94 16.95 -0.20
CA VAL A 125 -17.93 17.65 0.60
C VAL A 125 -18.60 18.68 1.52
N THR A 126 -19.45 19.54 0.96
CA THR A 126 -20.14 20.60 1.70
C THR A 126 -21.02 20.02 2.81
N ASP A 127 -21.82 18.99 2.51
CA ASP A 127 -22.71 18.33 3.48
C ASP A 127 -21.91 17.74 4.66
N LEU A 128 -20.76 17.12 4.40
CA LEU A 128 -19.96 16.45 5.43
C LEU A 128 -19.09 17.43 6.22
N ALA A 129 -18.55 18.46 5.59
CA ALA A 129 -17.70 19.44 6.26
C ALA A 129 -18.49 20.30 7.27
N GLN A 130 -19.79 20.52 7.03
CA GLN A 130 -20.69 21.18 7.98
C GLN A 130 -21.04 20.30 9.19
N SER A 131 -20.93 18.97 9.09
CA SER A 131 -21.17 18.07 10.22
C SER A 131 -19.96 18.02 11.15
N SER A 132 -20.15 18.39 12.43
CA SER A 132 -19.09 18.70 13.40
C SER A 132 -18.26 17.51 13.93
N LEU A 133 -18.28 16.36 13.26
CA LEU A 133 -17.55 15.16 13.67
C LEU A 133 -16.96 14.45 12.43
N ALA A 134 -15.92 15.04 11.83
CA ALA A 134 -15.18 14.29 10.81
C ALA A 134 -14.26 13.26 11.50
N LEU A 135 -14.78 12.04 11.64
CA LEU A 135 -13.95 10.87 11.78
C LEU A 135 -13.03 10.84 10.55
N VAL A 136 -11.73 11.03 10.74
CA VAL A 136 -10.75 10.95 9.65
C VAL A 136 -10.83 9.52 9.08
N PRO A 137 -11.31 9.32 7.84
CA PRO A 137 -11.53 7.98 7.33
C PRO A 137 -10.17 7.30 7.13
N HIS A 138 -10.09 6.05 7.56
CA HIS A 138 -8.90 5.23 7.34
C HIS A 138 -8.56 5.13 5.85
N PHE A 139 -7.32 5.43 5.51
CA PHE A 139 -6.78 5.29 4.17
C PHE A 139 -6.24 3.87 3.98
N GLN A 140 -6.83 3.14 3.03
CA GLN A 140 -6.21 1.94 2.45
C GLN A 140 -5.68 2.35 1.09
N CYS A 141 -4.44 1.99 0.72
CA CYS A 141 -3.93 2.26 -0.63
C CYS A 141 -4.68 1.39 -1.65
N PRO A 142 -4.94 1.87 -2.87
CA PRO A 142 -5.63 1.06 -3.88
C PRO A 142 -4.68 -0.08 -4.26
N ALA A 143 -5.19 -1.32 -4.20
CA ALA A 143 -4.43 -2.46 -4.69
C ALA A 143 -4.34 -2.36 -6.23
N SER A 144 -3.20 -2.75 -6.79
CA SER A 144 -3.06 -2.87 -8.25
C SER A 144 -4.00 -3.96 -8.76
N CYS A 145 -4.63 -3.71 -9.91
CA CYS A 145 -5.59 -4.61 -10.54
C CYS A 145 -4.99 -6.00 -10.80
N SER A 146 -3.76 -6.03 -11.31
CA SER A 146 -2.93 -7.23 -11.34
C SER A 146 -1.83 -7.06 -10.31
N ARG A 147 -1.76 -7.96 -9.33
CA ARG A 147 -0.66 -8.01 -8.35
C ARG A 147 -0.03 -9.38 -8.40
N THR A 148 1.13 -9.48 -9.04
CA THR A 148 1.97 -10.66 -8.91
C THR A 148 2.65 -10.61 -7.54
N HIS A 149 2.07 -11.29 -6.55
CA HIS A 149 2.63 -11.44 -5.19
C HIS A 149 4.00 -12.14 -5.14
N ASN A 150 4.53 -12.57 -6.28
CA ASN A 150 5.71 -13.41 -6.38
C ASN A 150 6.96 -12.74 -5.81
N SER A 151 7.19 -11.44 -5.99
CA SER A 151 8.47 -10.82 -5.60
C SER A 151 8.67 -10.76 -4.07
N ALA A 152 7.67 -10.30 -3.33
CA ALA A 152 7.76 -10.21 -1.86
C ALA A 152 7.84 -11.60 -1.20
N LEU A 153 7.07 -12.56 -1.70
CA LEU A 153 7.07 -13.94 -1.20
C LEU A 153 8.40 -14.64 -1.53
N ILE A 154 8.96 -14.44 -2.73
CA ILE A 154 10.27 -14.97 -3.11
C ILE A 154 11.37 -14.37 -2.23
N LEU A 155 11.37 -13.05 -1.99
CA LEU A 155 12.36 -12.41 -1.10
C LEU A 155 12.26 -12.93 0.34
N PHE A 156 11.04 -13.17 0.82
CA PHE A 156 10.80 -13.78 2.13
C PHE A 156 11.35 -15.22 2.21
N ILE A 157 11.09 -16.05 1.20
CA ILE A 157 11.63 -17.41 1.12
C ILE A 157 13.16 -17.39 1.08
N ILE A 158 13.77 -16.54 0.24
CA ILE A 158 15.22 -16.42 0.12
C ILE A 158 15.84 -16.02 1.47
N SER A 159 15.21 -15.08 2.18
CA SER A 159 15.65 -14.67 3.53
C SER A 159 15.64 -15.84 4.51
N ILE A 160 14.57 -16.64 4.55
CA ILE A 160 14.50 -17.83 5.41
C ILE A 160 15.61 -18.82 5.06
N VAL A 161 15.78 -19.14 3.78
CA VAL A 161 16.81 -20.08 3.30
C VAL A 161 18.20 -19.60 3.71
N LEU A 162 18.51 -18.32 3.52
CA LEU A 162 19.80 -17.75 3.85
C LEU A 162 20.10 -17.82 5.36
N ASN A 163 19.10 -17.56 6.20
CA ASN A 163 19.23 -17.68 7.65
C ASN A 163 19.44 -19.13 8.11
N VAL A 164 18.74 -20.10 7.49
CA VAL A 164 18.95 -21.53 7.79
C VAL A 164 20.35 -21.98 7.39
N VAL A 165 20.84 -21.58 6.21
CA VAL A 165 22.20 -21.90 5.75
C VAL A 165 23.24 -21.31 6.71
N LEU A 166 23.08 -20.07 7.15
CA LEU A 166 23.96 -19.44 8.14
C LEU A 166 23.97 -20.22 9.46
N LEU A 167 22.81 -20.65 9.97
CA LEU A 167 22.72 -21.44 11.19
C LEU A 167 23.38 -22.82 11.06
N CYS A 168 23.34 -23.44 9.89
CA CYS A 168 24.00 -24.73 9.65
C CYS A 168 25.51 -24.60 9.42
N ALA A 169 25.97 -23.56 8.73
CA ALA A 169 27.37 -23.37 8.37
C ALA A 169 28.22 -22.73 9.48
N PHE A 170 27.62 -21.88 10.32
CA PHE A 170 28.35 -21.13 11.34
C PHE A 170 28.92 -22.00 12.48
N PRO A 171 28.20 -22.99 13.03
CA PRO A 171 28.75 -23.87 14.07
C PRO A 171 29.98 -24.70 13.64
N PRO A 172 30.00 -25.41 12.49
CA PRO A 172 31.19 -26.15 12.06
C PRO A 172 32.36 -25.21 11.73
N PHE A 173 32.10 -24.03 11.17
CA PHE A 173 33.12 -23.01 10.95
C PHE A 173 33.78 -22.56 12.25
N LEU A 174 33.00 -22.22 13.29
CA LEU A 174 33.54 -21.88 14.61
C LEU A 174 34.32 -23.03 15.26
N MET A 175 33.86 -24.27 15.06
CA MET A 175 34.55 -25.45 15.58
C MET A 175 35.91 -25.63 14.89
N SER A 176 35.98 -25.44 13.57
CA SER A 176 37.24 -25.49 12.81
C SER A 176 38.23 -24.41 13.23
N LEU A 177 37.76 -23.20 13.54
CA LEU A 177 38.58 -22.10 14.06
C LEU A 177 39.11 -22.38 15.48
N ARG A 178 38.31 -23.03 16.33
CA ARG A 178 38.77 -23.45 17.67
C ARG A 178 39.83 -24.55 17.59
N LEU A 179 39.67 -25.51 16.67
CA LEU A 179 40.63 -26.59 16.49
C LEU A 179 41.96 -26.09 15.92
N THR A 180 41.94 -25.19 14.94
CA THR A 180 43.16 -24.55 14.41
C THR A 180 43.86 -23.70 15.46
N ARG A 181 43.12 -22.89 16.26
CA ARG A 181 43.70 -22.13 17.38
C ARG A 181 44.33 -23.05 18.44
N LYS A 182 43.70 -24.17 18.78
CA LYS A 182 44.26 -25.19 19.70
C LYS A 182 45.51 -25.88 19.13
N LYS A 183 45.65 -26.00 17.81
CA LYS A 183 46.82 -26.62 17.17
C LYS A 183 48.04 -25.69 17.12
N ILE A 184 47.81 -24.37 17.06
CA ILE A 184 48.88 -23.35 17.03
C ILE A 184 49.40 -23.03 18.44
N SER A 185 48.53 -23.05 19.46
CA SER A 185 48.91 -22.75 20.86
C SER A 185 50.01 -23.65 21.49
N PRO A 186 50.11 -24.97 21.25
CA PRO A 186 51.15 -25.81 21.86
C PRO A 186 52.54 -25.65 21.21
N HIS A 187 52.66 -24.89 20.12
CA HIS A 187 53.95 -24.62 19.48
C HIS A 187 54.70 -23.41 20.05
N ILE A 188 54.03 -22.52 20.79
CA ILE A 188 54.66 -21.34 21.40
C ILE A 188 55.30 -21.68 22.76
N THR A 189 54.77 -22.67 23.49
CA THR A 189 55.32 -23.12 24.78
C THR A 189 56.57 -24.00 24.68
N LYS A 190 57.06 -24.29 23.46
CA LYS A 190 58.29 -25.07 23.23
C LYS A 190 59.48 -24.21 22.78
N LEU A 191 59.34 -22.88 22.78
CA LEU A 191 60.37 -21.92 22.33
C LEU A 191 60.77 -20.89 23.40
N SER A 192 60.43 -21.13 24.68
CA SER A 192 60.95 -20.36 25.82
C SER A 192 61.76 -21.26 26.75
#